data_AF-A0A920LI26-F1
#
_entry.id   AF-A0A920LI26-F1
#
_cell.length_a   1.000
_cell.length_b   1.000
_cell.length_c   1.000
_cell.angle_alpha   90.00
_cell.angle_beta   90.00
_cell.angle_gamma   90.00
#
_symmetry.space_group_name_H-M   'P 1'
#
loop_
_entity.id
_entity.type
_entity.pdbx_description
1 polymer ?
#
loop_
_entity_poly.entity_id
_entity_poly.type
_entity_poly.pdbx_seq_one_letter_code
_entity_poly.pdbx_strand_id
1 'polypeptide(L)'
;MILPSLNEREVIVSYMEGDDDGTYLRIKKISTDGTVSKPITISRIDGGRGTGVPQLEILDDEIFIVWTVYDNESNQLKTVRLNSKDV
;
A
#
# COMPACT_ATOMS: atom_id res chain seq x y z
N MET A 1 2.05 9.03 -0.78
CA MET A 1 1.02 8.79 0.24
C MET A 1 -0.32 9.08 -0.41
N ILE A 2 -1.19 8.08 -0.49
CA ILE A 2 -2.58 8.22 -0.94
C ILE A 2 -3.46 7.69 0.19
N LEU A 3 -4.59 8.36 0.45
CA LEU A 3 -5.43 8.19 1.63
C LEU A 3 -6.91 8.03 1.26
N PRO A 4 -7.34 6.90 0.67
CA PRO A 4 -8.77 6.71 0.43
C PRO A 4 -9.49 6.32 1.72
N SER A 5 -10.73 6.78 1.82
CA SER A 5 -11.63 6.47 2.93
C SER A 5 -12.14 5.04 2.78
N LEU A 6 -11.92 4.22 3.80
CA LEU A 6 -12.49 2.87 3.90
C LEU A 6 -13.96 2.92 4.34
N ASN A 7 -14.27 3.87 5.24
CA ASN A 7 -15.62 4.23 5.67
C ASN A 7 -15.61 5.64 6.28
N GLU A 8 -16.70 6.06 6.92
CA GLU A 8 -16.83 7.40 7.53
C GLU A 8 -15.80 7.71 8.62
N ARG A 9 -15.16 6.69 9.20
CA ARG A 9 -14.26 6.82 10.35
C ARG A 9 -12.87 6.28 10.12
N GLU A 10 -12.61 5.64 8.98
CA GLU A 10 -11.35 4.95 8.75
C GLU A 10 -10.80 5.28 7.36
N VAL A 11 -9.50 5.53 7.30
CA VAL A 11 -8.74 5.66 6.06
C VAL A 11 -7.70 4.55 6.00
N ILE A 12 -7.32 4.20 4.78
CA ILE A 12 -6.16 3.34 4.53
C ILE A 12 -5.03 4.19 3.97
N VAL A 13 -3.81 3.91 4.41
CA VAL A 13 -2.63 4.66 3.99
C VAL A 13 -1.59 3.71 3.44
N SER A 14 -1.03 4.03 2.28
CA SER A 14 0.14 3.33 1.74
C SER A 14 1.42 4.12 1.99
N TYR A 15 2.47 3.41 2.38
CA TYR A 15 3.79 3.99 2.65
C TYR A 15 4.89 2.98 2.39
N MET A 16 6.10 3.51 2.18
CA MET A 16 7.32 2.71 2.12
C MET A 16 7.99 2.74 3.48
N GLU A 17 8.46 1.60 3.93
CA GLU A 17 9.22 1.46 5.18
C GLU A 17 10.48 0.65 4.88
N GLY A 18 11.63 1.18 5.28
CA GLY A 18 12.92 0.52 5.15
C GLY A 18 13.44 0.09 6.52
N ASP A 19 14.03 -1.10 6.58
CA ASP A 19 14.79 -1.62 7.72
C ASP A 19 16.10 -2.26 7.22
N ASP A 20 16.81 -2.96 8.11
CA ASP A 20 18.08 -3.61 7.78
C ASP A 20 17.93 -4.75 6.75
N ASP A 21 16.73 -5.33 6.61
CA ASP A 21 16.42 -6.44 5.70
C ASP A 21 15.94 -5.97 4.32
N GLY A 22 15.42 -4.74 4.21
CA GLY A 22 15.10 -4.13 2.92
C GLY A 22 14.02 -3.05 2.99
N THR A 23 13.44 -2.73 1.83
CA THR A 23 12.33 -1.76 1.72
C THR A 23 11.03 -2.48 1.41
N TYR A 24 9.94 -2.03 2.03
CA TYR A 24 8.63 -2.66 1.95
C TYR A 24 7.56 -1.64 1.58
N LEU A 25 6.68 -2.04 0.66
CA LEU A 25 5.40 -1.39 0.48
C LEU A 25 4.44 -1.93 1.55
N ARG A 26 3.96 -1.05 2.41
CA ARG A 26 3.07 -1.39 3.51
C ARG A 26 1.80 -0.55 3.47
N ILE A 27 0.75 -1.07 4.09
CA ILE A 27 -0.48 -0.34 4.38
C ILE A 27 -0.77 -0.34 5.87
N LYS A 28 -1.50 0.67 6.33
CA LYS A 28 -2.10 0.76 7.67
C LYS A 28 -3.50 1.34 7.57
N LYS A 29 -4.37 0.92 8.49
CA LYS A 29 -5.67 1.54 8.73
C LYS A 29 -5.50 2.57 9.84
N ILE A 30 -6.08 3.74 9.63
CA ILE A 30 -6.07 4.84 10.60
C ILE A 30 -7.51 5.27 10.82
N SER A 31 -7.96 5.21 12.07
CA SER A 31 -9.27 5.69 12.47
C SER A 31 -9.22 7.20 12.76
N THR A 32 -10.35 7.90 12.66
CA THR A 32 -10.47 9.34 12.92
C THR A 32 -10.20 9.73 14.37
N ASP A 33 -10.20 8.76 15.29
CA ASP A 33 -9.78 8.92 16.69
C ASP A 33 -8.26 8.81 16.90
N GLY A 34 -7.50 8.53 15.83
CA GLY A 34 -6.05 8.39 15.87
C GLY A 34 -5.55 6.96 16.13
N THR A 35 -6.45 5.96 16.24
CA THR A 35 -6.04 4.56 16.34
C THR A 35 -5.38 4.09 15.05
N VAL A 36 -4.19 3.47 15.15
CA VAL A 36 -3.41 2.99 14.01
C VAL A 36 -3.27 1.47 14.10
N SER A 37 -3.60 0.76 13.02
CA SER A 37 -3.47 -0.69 12.95
C SER A 37 -2.01 -1.16 12.85
N LYS A 38 -1.81 -2.48 13.03
CA LYS A 38 -0.53 -3.11 12.68
C LYS A 38 -0.28 -2.98 11.17
N PRO A 39 0.98 -2.80 10.75
CA PRO A 39 1.31 -2.76 9.32
C PRO A 39 0.96 -4.08 8.63
N ILE A 40 0.39 -3.97 7.43
CA ILE A 40 0.23 -5.10 6.51
C ILE A 40 1.24 -4.91 5.38
N THR A 41 2.08 -5.92 5.16
CA THR A 41 3.09 -5.91 4.10
C THR A 41 2.46 -6.36 2.79
N ILE A 42 2.52 -5.50 1.78
CA ILE A 42 2.03 -5.79 0.43
C ILE A 42 3.10 -6.47 -0.41
N SER A 43 4.31 -5.90 -0.41
CA SER A 43 5.44 -6.45 -1.15
C SER A 43 6.75 -5.92 -0.57
N ARG A 44 7.81 -6.74 -0.67
CA ARG A 44 9.17 -6.21 -0.64
C ARG A 44 9.42 -5.50 -1.98
N ILE A 45 10.02 -4.32 -1.93
CA ILE A 45 10.31 -3.48 -3.10
C ILE A 45 11.78 -3.06 -3.05
N ASP A 46 12.32 -2.63 -4.19
CA ASP A 46 13.58 -1.91 -4.19
C ASP A 46 13.37 -0.52 -3.58
N GLY A 47 14.29 -0.03 -2.75
CA GLY A 47 14.23 1.32 -2.18
C GLY A 47 14.54 2.42 -3.19
N GLY A 48 14.94 2.06 -4.41
CA GLY A 48 15.25 2.98 -5.50
C GLY A 48 14.03 3.71 -6.09
N ARG A 49 14.29 4.82 -6.80
CA ARG A 49 13.25 5.65 -7.45
C ARG A 49 12.46 4.93 -8.57
N GLY A 50 12.89 3.73 -8.97
CA GLY A 50 12.27 2.95 -10.04
C GLY A 50 10.90 2.34 -9.69
N THR A 51 10.50 2.35 -8.42
CA THR A 51 9.24 1.73 -7.99
C THR A 51 8.00 2.59 -8.23
N GLY A 52 8.19 3.84 -8.69
CA GLY A 52 7.11 4.81 -8.81
C GLY A 52 6.42 5.11 -7.48
N VAL A 53 5.32 5.88 -7.54
CA VAL A 53 4.46 6.13 -6.38
C VAL A 53 3.33 5.11 -6.40
N PRO A 54 3.17 4.27 -5.37
CA PRO A 54 2.06 3.35 -5.27
C PRO A 54 0.72 4.11 -5.33
N GLN A 55 -0.20 3.61 -6.15
CA GLN A 55 -1.58 4.07 -6.18
C GLN A 55 -2.48 3.08 -5.46
N LEU A 56 -3.48 3.62 -4.76
CA LEU A 56 -4.42 2.83 -3.97
C LEU A 56 -5.82 3.38 -4.18
N GLU A 57 -6.74 2.50 -4.56
CA GLU A 57 -8.14 2.82 -4.82
C GLU A 57 -9.05 1.79 -4.15
N ILE A 58 -10.21 2.25 -3.71
CA ILE A 58 -11.26 1.40 -3.13
C ILE A 58 -12.42 1.38 -4.13
N LEU A 59 -12.82 0.19 -4.53
CA LEU A 59 -13.97 -0.04 -5.39
C LEU A 59 -14.86 -1.09 -4.72
N ASP A 60 -16.04 -0.65 -4.31
CA ASP A 60 -16.95 -1.42 -3.46
C ASP A 60 -16.24 -1.92 -2.18
N ASP A 61 -16.22 -3.23 -1.95
CA ASP A 61 -15.56 -3.87 -0.80
C ASP A 61 -14.10 -4.26 -1.10
N GLU A 62 -13.52 -3.87 -2.24
CA GLU A 62 -12.18 -4.29 -2.66
C GLU A 62 -11.20 -3.11 -2.69
N ILE A 63 -10.00 -3.34 -2.14
CA ILE A 63 -8.87 -2.42 -2.18
C ILE A 63 -7.93 -2.89 -3.28
N PHE A 64 -7.66 -2.01 -4.24
CA PHE A 64 -6.69 -2.22 -5.30
C PHE A 64 -5.44 -1.40 -5.00
N ILE A 65 -4.29 -2.07 -4.97
CA ILE A 65 -3.00 -1.41 -4.79
C ILE A 65 -2.16 -1.72 -6.01
N VAL A 66 -1.71 -0.67 -6.70
CA VAL A 66 -0.87 -0.78 -7.89
C VAL A 66 0.45 -0.06 -7.65
N TRP A 67 1.56 -0.69 -7.99
CA TRP A 67 2.88 -0.09 -7.91
C TRP A 67 3.75 -0.52 -9.08
N THR A 68 4.78 0.27 -9.37
CA THR A 68 5.77 -0.08 -10.38
C THR A 68 6.89 -0.87 -9.74
N VAL A 69 7.41 -1.86 -10.45
CA VAL A 69 8.66 -2.53 -10.10
C VAL A 69 9.58 -2.48 -11.32
N TYR A 70 10.87 -2.29 -11.08
CA TYR A 70 11.87 -2.48 -12.12
C TYR A 70 12.31 -3.95 -12.08
N ASP A 71 11.88 -4.72 -13.07
CA ASP A 71 12.14 -6.16 -13.17
C ASP A 71 12.44 -6.51 -14.63
N ASN A 72 13.40 -7.40 -14.85
CA ASN A 72 13.87 -7.78 -16.20
C ASN A 72 14.12 -6.58 -17.13
N GLU A 73 14.94 -5.63 -16.66
CA GLU A 73 15.37 -4.43 -17.41
C GLU A 73 14.25 -3.46 -17.82
N SER A 74 13.03 -3.62 -17.30
CA SER A 74 11.88 -2.79 -17.66
C SER A 74 11.00 -2.46 -16.46
N ASN A 75 10.23 -1.37 -16.58
CA ASN A 75 9.21 -1.03 -15.59
C ASN A 75 7.96 -1.89 -15.84
N GLN A 76 7.53 -2.60 -14.80
CA GLN A 76 6.33 -3.43 -14.80
C GLN A 76 5.34 -2.92 -13.76
N LEU A 77 4.05 -3.02 -14.06
CA LEU A 77 2.99 -2.77 -13.06
C LEU A 77 2.69 -4.06 -12.31
N LYS A 78 2.69 -3.98 -10.98
CA LYS A 78 2.20 -5.02 -10.08
C LYS A 78 0.92 -4.53 -9.43
N THR A 79 0.03 -5.48 -9.13
CA THR A 79 -1.23 -5.21 -8.46
C THR A 79 -1.47 -6.25 -7.37
N VAL A 80 -2.09 -5.83 -6.28
CA VAL A 80 -2.74 -6.72 -5.32
C VAL A 80 -4.16 -6.26 -5.11
N ARG A 81 -5.05 -7.23 -4.90
CA ARG A 81 -6.43 -7.02 -4.50
C ARG A 81 -6.62 -7.56 -3.10
N LEU A 82 -7.17 -6.75 -2.21
CA LEU A 82 -7.51 -7.12 -0.84
C LEU A 82 -8.99 -6.86 -0.61
N ASN A 83 -9.65 -7.70 0.20
CA ASN A 83 -10.97 -7.36 0.68
C ASN A 83 -10.86 -6.36 1.83
N SER A 84 -11.64 -5.28 1.78
CA SER A 84 -11.69 -4.23 2.80
C SER A 84 -12.00 -4.74 4.21
N LYS A 85 -12.70 -5.87 4.33
CA LYS A 85 -13.06 -6.48 5.62
C LYS A 85 -11.92 -7.27 6.25
N ASP A 86 -10.90 -7.62 5.46
CA ASP A 86 -9.72 -8.37 5.91
C ASP A 86 -8.56 -7.45 6.33
N VAL A 87 -8.76 -6.12 6.29
CA VAL A 87 -7.74 -5.08 6.49
C VAL A 87 -7.96 -4.24 7.75
#